data_AF-A0A1Y3QM08-F1
#
_entry.id   AF-A0A1Y3QM08-F1
#
_cell.length_a   1.000
_cell.length_b   1.000
_cell.length_c   1.000
_cell.angle_alpha   90.00
_cell.angle_beta   90.00
_cell.angle_gamma   90.00
#
_symmetry.space_group_name_H-M   'P 1'
#
loop_
_entity.id
_entity.type
_entity.pdbx_description
1 polymer ?
#
loop_
_entity_poly.entity_id
_entity_poly.type
_entity_poly.pdbx_seq_one_letter_code
_entity_poly.pdbx_strand_id
1 'polypeptide(L)'
;MTRRSSILFPLVFALFLSLAPLAGPGAGSGRALAAGAGEGYLGPGLIFLGAVSLMDQSLYETVQEASTPARRAFFDTATYLGDGWTALAVTLGLRGSDPQTADMVGSAFLRAGLAVNALKLVISRPRPTEDPSACGENRWSIGVCGSFPSGHSATAFSVAHVLAHQYPQHKGLFYALAVLAAWSRVEVQAHWPSDVVAGAIIGLLAADSVIKQASGW
;
A
#
# COMPACT_ATOMS: atom_id res chain seq x y z
N MET A 1 -19.79 31.16 1.40
CA MET A 1 -18.97 31.60 2.54
C MET A 1 -19.26 30.68 3.72
N THR A 2 -18.46 29.63 3.92
CA THR A 2 -18.21 28.93 5.21
C THR A 2 -17.06 27.95 4.96
N ARG A 3 -15.84 28.37 5.32
CA ARG A 3 -14.65 27.52 5.35
C ARG A 3 -14.84 26.45 6.43
N ARG A 4 -14.71 25.17 6.08
CA ARG A 4 -14.34 24.12 7.04
C ARG A 4 -12.88 23.76 6.81
N SER A 5 -12.03 24.31 7.68
CA SER A 5 -10.64 23.91 7.86
C SER A 5 -10.60 22.54 8.53
N SER A 6 -10.13 21.51 7.82
CA SER A 6 -9.80 20.22 8.41
C SER A 6 -8.29 20.02 8.37
N ILE A 7 -7.65 20.40 9.48
CA ILE A 7 -6.23 20.17 9.81
C ILE A 7 -6.07 18.69 10.23
N LEU A 8 -6.43 17.75 9.35
CA LEU A 8 -6.27 16.31 9.59
C LEU A 8 -5.23 15.63 8.66
N PHE A 9 -4.54 16.42 7.84
CA PHE A 9 -3.57 15.90 6.87
C PHE A 9 -2.14 15.61 7.41
N PRO A 10 -1.63 16.21 8.51
CA PRO A 10 -0.25 15.92 8.92
C PRO A 10 -0.09 14.85 10.02
N LEU A 11 -1.15 14.42 10.71
CA LEU A 11 -1.01 13.55 11.90
C LEU A 11 -0.75 12.07 11.57
N VAL A 12 -1.29 11.57 10.45
CA VAL A 12 -1.04 10.18 10.01
C VAL A 12 0.34 10.04 9.37
N PHE A 13 0.86 11.09 8.75
CA PHE A 13 2.17 11.11 8.10
C PHE A 13 3.33 11.30 9.09
N ALA A 14 3.13 12.08 10.16
CA ALA A 14 4.13 12.31 11.20
C ALA A 14 4.36 11.08 12.11
N LEU A 15 3.36 10.21 12.28
CA LEU A 15 3.50 9.02 13.13
C LEU A 15 4.44 7.97 12.52
N PHE A 16 4.49 7.87 11.18
CA PHE A 16 5.34 6.90 10.47
C PHE A 16 6.82 7.31 10.37
N LEU A 17 7.13 8.61 10.40
CA LEU A 17 8.51 9.11 10.32
C LEU A 17 9.25 9.14 11.68
N SER A 18 8.55 8.90 12.79
CA SER A 18 9.15 8.93 14.14
C SER A 18 9.89 7.66 14.56
N LEU A 19 9.93 6.63 13.71
CA LEU A 19 10.43 5.28 14.06
C LEU A 19 11.67 4.83 13.27
N ALA A 20 12.33 5.73 12.53
CA ALA A 20 13.63 5.41 11.93
C ALA A 20 14.75 5.58 12.99
N PRO A 21 15.52 4.53 13.34
CA PRO A 21 16.71 4.71 14.16
C PRO A 21 17.74 5.48 13.33
N LEU A 22 18.11 6.68 13.78
CA LEU A 22 19.27 7.40 13.27
C LEU A 22 20.53 6.62 13.68
N ALA A 23 21.08 5.84 12.76
CA ALA A 23 22.39 5.22 12.91
C ALA A 23 23.47 6.32 12.80
N GLY A 24 24.05 6.72 13.95
CA GLY A 24 25.26 7.53 14.00
C GLY A 24 26.53 6.69 13.78
N PRO A 25 27.64 7.29 13.29
CA PRO A 25 28.88 6.57 13.02
C PRO A 25 29.66 6.28 14.32
N GLY A 26 30.37 5.15 14.34
CA GLY A 26 30.80 4.45 15.55
C GLY A 26 32.04 4.97 16.29
N ALA A 27 32.30 4.33 17.44
CA ALA A 27 33.59 4.29 18.13
C ALA A 27 33.65 3.16 19.18
N GLY A 28 34.65 2.28 19.06
CA GLY A 28 35.54 1.83 20.15
C GLY A 28 35.04 0.97 21.32
N SER A 29 35.40 -0.32 21.27
CA SER A 29 36.02 -1.15 22.33
C SER A 29 35.53 -1.11 23.79
N GLY A 30 35.20 -2.30 24.33
CA GLY A 30 35.66 -2.74 25.66
C GLY A 30 34.63 -2.93 26.78
N ARG A 31 34.29 -4.20 27.06
CA ARG A 31 33.93 -4.84 28.36
C ARG A 31 32.91 -4.15 29.31
N ALA A 32 31.76 -4.84 29.42
CA ALA A 32 31.01 -5.23 30.62
C ALA A 32 30.85 -4.24 31.80
N LEU A 33 29.62 -3.75 32.00
CA LEU A 33 28.81 -3.88 33.23
C LEU A 33 27.66 -2.85 33.20
N ALA A 34 26.43 -3.34 33.09
CA ALA A 34 25.27 -2.81 33.83
C ALA A 34 24.04 -3.61 33.42
N ALA A 35 23.72 -4.64 34.21
CA ALA A 35 22.36 -5.11 34.35
C ALA A 35 21.50 -3.94 34.87
N GLY A 36 20.33 -3.73 34.27
CA GLY A 36 19.31 -2.81 34.79
C GLY A 36 19.19 -1.47 34.06
N ALA A 37 18.79 -1.49 32.79
CA ALA A 37 18.10 -0.35 32.15
C ALA A 37 17.50 -0.82 30.81
N GLY A 38 16.23 -1.23 30.80
CA GLY A 38 15.58 -1.62 29.54
C GLY A 38 14.08 -1.92 29.61
N GLU A 39 13.48 -2.05 30.80
CA GLU A 39 12.06 -2.42 30.92
C GLU A 39 11.06 -1.25 30.81
N GLY A 40 11.51 -0.03 30.51
CA GLY A 40 10.65 1.16 30.64
C GLY A 40 10.02 1.72 29.37
N TYR A 41 10.49 1.34 28.17
CA TYR A 41 10.08 2.01 26.92
C TYR A 41 10.06 1.07 25.71
N LEU A 42 9.46 -0.12 25.86
CA LEU A 42 8.86 -0.80 24.71
C LEU A 42 7.62 0.02 24.30
N GLY A 43 7.88 1.16 23.66
CA GLY A 43 6.89 2.21 23.46
C GLY A 43 5.67 1.72 22.69
N PRO A 44 4.51 2.37 22.83
CA PRO A 44 3.25 1.99 22.19
C PRO A 44 3.37 1.67 20.68
N GLY A 45 4.32 2.28 19.98
CA GLY A 45 4.60 2.01 18.56
C GLY A 45 5.16 0.61 18.28
N LEU A 46 6.03 0.06 19.13
CA LEU A 46 6.54 -1.32 18.96
C LEU A 46 5.45 -2.35 19.27
N ILE A 47 4.59 -2.07 20.25
CA ILE A 47 3.42 -2.89 20.58
C ILE A 47 2.42 -2.86 19.41
N PHE A 48 2.15 -1.69 18.84
CA PHE A 48 1.26 -1.54 17.70
C PHE A 48 1.80 -2.25 16.45
N LEU A 49 3.08 -2.09 16.13
CA LEU A 49 3.73 -2.79 15.01
C LEU A 49 3.72 -4.31 15.21
N GLY A 50 3.99 -4.77 16.43
CA GLY A 50 3.88 -6.19 16.80
C GLY A 50 2.45 -6.70 16.61
N ALA A 51 1.44 -5.96 17.06
CA ALA A 51 0.03 -6.32 16.91
C ALA A 51 -0.40 -6.38 15.44
N VAL A 52 -0.02 -5.40 14.62
CA VAL A 52 -0.30 -5.40 13.17
C VAL A 52 0.37 -6.60 12.49
N SER A 53 1.62 -6.93 12.87
CA SER A 53 2.32 -8.09 12.31
C SER A 53 1.67 -9.43 12.68
N LEU A 54 1.15 -9.57 13.91
CA LEU A 54 0.42 -10.77 14.33
C LEU A 54 -0.94 -10.89 13.62
N MET A 55 -1.63 -9.77 13.44
CA MET A 55 -2.87 -9.72 12.66
C MET A 55 -2.62 -10.07 11.20
N ASP A 56 -1.54 -9.58 10.59
CA ASP A 56 -1.15 -9.93 9.23
C ASP A 56 -0.91 -11.43 9.08
N GLN A 57 -0.14 -12.03 10.00
CA GLN A 57 0.18 -13.44 9.96
C GLN A 57 -1.08 -14.31 10.08
N SER A 58 -1.91 -14.06 11.11
CA SER A 58 -3.14 -14.84 11.36
C SER A 58 -4.14 -14.74 10.20
N LEU A 59 -4.33 -13.54 9.65
CA LEU A 59 -5.21 -13.34 8.50
C LEU A 59 -4.64 -14.01 7.25
N TYR A 60 -3.34 -13.88 7.00
CA TYR A 60 -2.68 -14.55 5.89
C TYR A 60 -2.84 -16.07 5.98
N GLU A 61 -2.49 -16.67 7.11
CA GLU A 61 -2.62 -18.11 7.34
C GLU A 61 -4.05 -18.61 7.12
N THR A 62 -5.04 -17.90 7.67
CA THR A 62 -6.47 -18.23 7.49
C THR A 62 -6.86 -18.23 6.00
N VAL A 63 -6.36 -17.27 5.22
CA VAL A 63 -6.62 -17.20 3.77
C VAL A 63 -5.96 -18.37 3.05
N GLN A 64 -4.72 -18.70 3.42
CA GLN A 64 -3.97 -19.76 2.78
C GLN A 64 -4.51 -21.15 3.11
N GLU A 65 -4.95 -21.39 4.34
CA GLU A 65 -5.60 -22.64 4.77
C GLU A 65 -6.90 -22.91 4.01
N ALA A 66 -7.67 -21.87 3.72
CA ALA A 66 -8.92 -21.96 2.96
C ALA A 66 -8.72 -21.98 1.42
N SER A 67 -7.47 -22.01 0.94
CA SER A 67 -7.15 -21.86 -0.48
C SER A 67 -7.27 -23.19 -1.25
N THR A 68 -7.90 -23.15 -2.43
CA THR A 68 -8.03 -24.30 -3.35
C THR A 68 -7.41 -23.98 -4.72
N PRO A 69 -7.05 -24.99 -5.55
CA PRO A 69 -6.49 -24.72 -6.88
C PRO A 69 -7.39 -23.84 -7.76
N ALA A 70 -8.71 -24.06 -7.72
CA ALA A 70 -9.68 -23.24 -8.46
C ALA A 70 -9.74 -21.80 -7.96
N ARG A 71 -9.70 -21.59 -6.63
CA ARG A 71 -9.65 -20.25 -6.01
C ARG A 71 -8.37 -19.51 -6.40
N ARG A 72 -7.22 -20.20 -6.40
CA ARG A 72 -5.94 -19.62 -6.83
C ARG A 72 -5.98 -19.20 -8.29
N ALA A 73 -6.42 -20.08 -9.19
CA ALA A 73 -6.53 -19.75 -10.61
C ALA A 73 -7.45 -18.55 -10.88
N PHE A 74 -8.55 -18.43 -10.13
CA PHE A 74 -9.43 -17.26 -10.19
C PHE A 74 -8.70 -15.99 -9.75
N PHE A 75 -8.02 -15.99 -8.61
CA PHE A 75 -7.32 -14.81 -8.11
C PHE A 75 -6.05 -14.45 -8.88
N ASP A 76 -5.37 -15.43 -9.47
CA ASP A 76 -4.27 -15.23 -10.44
C ASP A 76 -4.76 -14.43 -11.64
N THR A 77 -6.02 -14.62 -12.06
CA THR A 77 -6.61 -13.80 -13.12
C THR A 77 -7.07 -12.44 -12.58
N ALA A 78 -7.72 -12.44 -11.41
CA ALA A 78 -8.23 -11.21 -10.79
C ALA A 78 -7.13 -10.18 -10.51
N THR A 79 -5.87 -10.61 -10.33
CA THR A 79 -4.76 -9.70 -10.14
C THR A 79 -4.56 -8.72 -11.29
N TYR A 80 -4.90 -9.07 -12.53
CA TYR A 80 -4.72 -8.16 -13.66
C TYR A 80 -5.56 -6.88 -13.51
N LEU A 81 -6.67 -6.92 -12.76
CA LEU A 81 -7.48 -5.73 -12.46
C LEU A 81 -6.70 -4.63 -11.72
N GLY A 82 -5.67 -5.00 -10.95
CA GLY A 82 -4.80 -4.06 -10.24
C GLY A 82 -3.49 -3.76 -10.95
N ASP A 83 -3.26 -4.31 -12.14
CA ASP A 83 -2.01 -4.11 -12.86
C ASP A 83 -1.93 -2.71 -13.51
N GLY A 84 -0.72 -2.17 -13.64
CA GLY A 84 -0.46 -0.91 -14.31
C GLY A 84 -0.87 -0.94 -15.79
N TRP A 85 -0.78 -2.10 -16.44
CA TRP A 85 -1.28 -2.28 -17.81
C TRP A 85 -2.79 -2.09 -17.92
N THR A 86 -3.55 -2.55 -16.94
CA THR A 86 -5.00 -2.33 -16.90
C THR A 86 -5.32 -0.86 -16.69
N ALA A 87 -4.60 -0.17 -15.79
CA ALA A 87 -4.76 1.27 -15.61
C ALA A 87 -4.44 2.06 -16.88
N LEU A 88 -3.38 1.66 -17.60
CA LEU A 88 -3.03 2.23 -18.90
C LEU A 88 -4.12 1.95 -19.95
N ALA A 89 -4.62 0.72 -20.04
CA ALA A 89 -5.69 0.35 -20.97
C ALA A 89 -6.97 1.15 -20.71
N VAL A 90 -7.37 1.33 -19.44
CA VAL A 90 -8.51 2.18 -19.05
C VAL A 90 -8.27 3.62 -19.47
N THR A 91 -7.07 4.15 -19.19
CA THR A 91 -6.68 5.53 -19.57
C THR A 91 -6.78 5.75 -21.08
N LEU A 92 -6.24 4.82 -21.88
CA LEU A 92 -6.26 4.92 -23.34
C LEU A 92 -7.66 4.67 -23.91
N GLY A 93 -8.43 3.74 -23.34
CA GLY A 93 -9.79 3.43 -23.77
C GLY A 93 -10.76 4.60 -23.57
N LEU A 94 -10.58 5.37 -22.50
CA LEU A 94 -11.37 6.58 -22.24
C LEU A 94 -10.93 7.79 -23.07
N ARG A 95 -9.73 7.78 -23.65
CA ARG A 95 -9.14 8.95 -24.31
C ARG A 95 -10.01 9.53 -25.44
N GLY A 96 -10.75 8.68 -26.16
CA GLY A 96 -11.61 9.10 -27.28
C GLY A 96 -13.01 9.58 -26.88
N SER A 97 -13.55 9.08 -25.76
CA SER A 97 -14.91 9.37 -25.32
C SER A 97 -15.00 10.35 -24.15
N ASP A 98 -14.04 10.29 -23.22
CA ASP A 98 -13.95 11.12 -22.03
C ASP A 98 -12.47 11.41 -21.69
N PRO A 99 -11.83 12.35 -22.41
CA PRO A 99 -10.42 12.65 -22.23
C PRO A 99 -10.11 13.25 -20.85
N GLN A 100 -11.07 13.94 -20.22
CA GLN A 100 -10.89 14.49 -18.88
C GLN A 100 -10.77 13.37 -17.85
N THR A 101 -11.69 12.40 -17.86
CA THR A 101 -11.59 11.22 -16.99
C THR A 101 -10.33 10.41 -17.28
N ALA A 102 -9.94 10.28 -18.56
CA ALA A 102 -8.70 9.62 -18.93
C ALA A 102 -7.46 10.27 -18.28
N ASP A 103 -7.34 11.61 -18.34
CA ASP A 103 -6.24 12.33 -17.70
C ASP A 103 -6.23 12.18 -16.18
N MET A 104 -7.41 12.15 -15.57
CA MET A 104 -7.53 11.96 -14.14
C MET A 104 -7.11 10.55 -13.71
N VAL A 105 -7.56 9.51 -14.42
CA VAL A 105 -7.17 8.11 -14.16
C VAL A 105 -5.65 7.97 -14.33
N GLY A 106 -5.13 8.46 -15.46
CA GLY A 106 -3.70 8.44 -15.78
C GLY A 106 -2.84 9.08 -14.69
N SER A 107 -3.21 10.29 -14.29
CA SER A 107 -2.49 11.04 -13.25
C SER A 107 -2.59 10.37 -11.88
N ALA A 108 -3.76 9.83 -11.53
CA ALA A 108 -3.99 9.21 -10.23
C ALA A 108 -3.14 7.94 -10.07
N PHE A 109 -3.13 7.05 -11.07
CA PHE A 109 -2.36 5.81 -10.96
C PHE A 109 -0.85 6.07 -10.99
N LEU A 110 -0.38 7.06 -11.77
CA LEU A 110 1.04 7.44 -11.78
C LEU A 110 1.49 8.00 -10.42
N ARG A 111 0.69 8.88 -9.80
CA ARG A 111 0.97 9.40 -8.45
C ARG A 111 0.99 8.30 -7.40
N ALA A 112 0.01 7.40 -7.44
CA ALA A 112 -0.04 6.25 -6.55
C ALA A 112 1.19 5.35 -6.73
N GLY A 113 1.54 5.04 -7.99
CA GLY A 113 2.71 4.22 -8.34
C GLY A 113 4.03 4.84 -7.87
N LEU A 114 4.22 6.15 -8.06
CA LEU A 114 5.39 6.87 -7.56
C LEU A 114 5.49 6.81 -6.04
N ALA A 115 4.38 7.09 -5.33
CA ALA A 115 4.35 7.04 -3.87
C ALA A 115 4.66 5.63 -3.34
N VAL A 116 4.07 4.59 -3.93
CA VAL A 116 4.34 3.19 -3.57
C VAL A 116 5.81 2.84 -3.78
N ASN A 117 6.38 3.14 -4.95
CA ASN A 117 7.77 2.79 -5.24
C ASN A 117 8.75 3.55 -4.33
N ALA A 118 8.49 4.82 -4.04
CA ALA A 118 9.29 5.57 -3.08
C ALA A 118 9.25 4.93 -1.68
N LEU A 119 8.07 4.54 -1.20
CA LEU A 119 7.92 3.91 0.11
C LEU A 119 8.58 2.52 0.17
N LYS A 120 8.50 1.74 -0.92
CA LYS A 120 9.17 0.43 -1.00
C LYS A 120 10.67 0.51 -0.81
N LEU A 121 11.30 1.57 -1.34
CA LEU A 121 12.75 1.81 -1.20
C LEU A 121 13.16 2.22 0.23
N VAL A 122 12.22 2.73 1.02
CA VAL A 122 12.49 3.21 2.39
C VAL A 122 12.18 2.12 3.42
N ILE A 123 11.12 1.35 3.23
CA ILE A 123 10.58 0.43 4.25
C ILE A 123 11.20 -0.98 4.15
N SER A 124 11.54 -1.46 2.96
CA SER A 124 12.19 -2.76 2.74
C SER A 124 11.55 -3.93 3.53
N ARG A 125 10.26 -4.20 3.27
CA ARG A 125 9.51 -5.28 3.93
C ARG A 125 9.54 -6.59 3.11
N PRO A 126 9.92 -7.74 3.70
CA PRO A 126 9.85 -9.04 3.03
C PRO A 126 8.40 -9.44 2.72
N ARG A 127 8.21 -10.16 1.61
CA ARG A 127 6.91 -10.75 1.25
C ARG A 127 6.55 -11.95 2.14
N PRO A 128 5.27 -12.38 2.19
CA PRO A 128 4.85 -13.52 2.99
C PRO A 128 5.57 -14.84 2.68
N THR A 129 6.06 -15.01 1.45
CA THR A 129 6.77 -16.23 1.02
C THR A 129 8.28 -16.18 1.26
N GLU A 130 8.80 -15.03 1.69
CA GLU A 130 10.24 -14.81 1.90
C GLU A 130 10.60 -15.00 3.37
N ASP A 131 11.84 -15.41 3.62
CA ASP A 131 12.37 -15.46 4.98
C ASP A 131 12.38 -14.05 5.60
N PRO A 132 12.05 -13.87 6.89
CA PRO A 132 12.10 -12.55 7.53
C PRO A 132 13.48 -11.84 7.43
N SER A 133 14.56 -12.61 7.30
CA SER A 133 15.93 -12.12 7.10
C SER A 133 16.32 -11.90 5.64
N ALA A 134 15.46 -12.25 4.67
CA ALA A 134 15.73 -12.15 3.23
C ALA A 134 16.13 -10.74 2.78
N CYS A 135 15.72 -9.72 3.54
CA CYS A 135 16.01 -8.32 3.26
C CYS A 135 17.35 -7.80 3.74
N GLY A 136 18.23 -8.62 4.34
CA GLY A 136 19.57 -8.19 4.74
C GLY A 136 20.36 -7.57 3.57
N GLU A 137 21.03 -8.40 2.78
CA GLU A 137 21.80 -7.93 1.62
C GLU A 137 20.90 -7.53 0.44
N ASN A 138 19.66 -8.02 0.38
CA ASN A 138 18.71 -7.77 -0.70
C ASN A 138 17.73 -6.61 -0.44
N ARG A 139 18.01 -5.71 0.52
CA ARG A 139 17.06 -4.66 0.96
C ARG A 139 16.55 -3.72 -0.14
N TRP A 140 17.24 -3.65 -1.28
CA TRP A 140 16.91 -2.84 -2.46
C TRP A 140 16.16 -3.65 -3.53
N SER A 141 16.04 -4.97 -3.38
CA SER A 141 15.28 -5.82 -4.26
C SER A 141 13.79 -5.56 -4.07
N ILE A 142 13.15 -4.89 -5.03
CA ILE A 142 11.70 -4.66 -5.01
C ILE A 142 10.93 -5.99 -5.13
N GLY A 143 11.54 -7.00 -5.77
CA GLY A 143 10.98 -8.34 -5.87
C GLY A 143 10.81 -9.01 -4.52
N VAL A 144 11.87 -8.97 -3.69
CA VAL A 144 11.95 -9.70 -2.41
C VAL A 144 11.49 -8.82 -1.23
N CYS A 145 11.94 -7.57 -1.20
CA CYS A 145 11.79 -6.62 -0.08
C CYS A 145 10.86 -5.45 -0.37
N GLY A 146 10.19 -5.48 -1.52
CA GLY A 146 9.19 -4.48 -1.88
C GLY A 146 7.77 -4.92 -1.54
N SER A 147 7.50 -5.56 -0.40
CA SER A 147 6.13 -5.95 -0.04
C SER A 147 5.28 -4.73 0.33
N PHE A 148 5.77 -3.85 1.20
CA PHE A 148 4.99 -2.70 1.65
C PHE A 148 5.30 -1.42 0.85
N PRO A 149 4.29 -0.67 0.39
CA PRO A 149 2.87 -1.00 0.29
C PRO A 149 2.54 -1.74 -1.02
N SER A 150 1.32 -2.29 -1.13
CA SER A 150 0.88 -3.00 -2.34
C SER A 150 0.63 -2.04 -3.51
N GLY A 151 1.41 -2.21 -4.58
CA GLY A 151 1.23 -1.43 -5.81
C GLY A 151 -0.06 -1.74 -6.57
N HIS A 152 -0.44 -3.02 -6.63
CA HIS A 152 -1.68 -3.43 -7.29
C HIS A 152 -2.92 -2.85 -6.58
N SER A 153 -2.93 -2.87 -5.26
CA SER A 153 -4.00 -2.26 -4.46
C SER A 153 -4.07 -0.75 -4.70
N ALA A 154 -2.92 -0.06 -4.69
CA ALA A 154 -2.86 1.38 -4.94
C ALA A 154 -3.35 1.76 -6.35
N THR A 155 -2.93 1.01 -7.38
CA THR A 155 -3.41 1.18 -8.74
C THR A 155 -4.93 0.99 -8.80
N ALA A 156 -5.44 -0.15 -8.32
CA ALA A 156 -6.86 -0.48 -8.41
C ALA A 156 -7.75 0.57 -7.73
N PHE A 157 -7.40 0.99 -6.50
CA PHE A 157 -8.16 2.00 -5.77
C PHE A 157 -8.02 3.41 -6.37
N SER A 158 -6.87 3.77 -6.93
CA SER A 158 -6.71 5.06 -7.62
C SER A 158 -7.60 5.18 -8.86
N VAL A 159 -7.63 4.12 -9.68
CA VAL A 159 -8.49 4.05 -10.87
C VAL A 159 -9.97 4.05 -10.44
N ALA A 160 -10.34 3.17 -9.51
CA ALA A 160 -11.72 3.03 -9.08
C ALA A 160 -12.29 4.31 -8.44
N HIS A 161 -11.49 5.05 -7.67
CA HIS A 161 -11.94 6.29 -7.03
C HIS A 161 -12.21 7.40 -8.06
N VAL A 162 -11.34 7.56 -9.06
CA VAL A 162 -11.58 8.50 -10.17
C VAL A 162 -12.83 8.11 -10.94
N LEU A 163 -12.98 6.84 -11.33
CA LEU A 163 -14.14 6.37 -12.08
C LEU A 163 -15.43 6.48 -11.28
N ALA A 164 -15.40 6.20 -9.97
CA ALA A 164 -16.56 6.35 -9.09
C ALA A 164 -16.97 7.82 -8.89
N HIS A 165 -16.01 8.75 -8.97
CA HIS A 165 -16.30 10.17 -8.95
C HIS A 165 -16.95 10.64 -10.25
N GLN A 166 -16.43 10.19 -11.41
CA GLN A 166 -16.91 10.60 -12.72
C GLN A 166 -18.22 9.89 -13.15
N TYR A 167 -18.40 8.63 -12.75
CA TYR A 167 -19.58 7.82 -13.05
C TYR A 167 -20.21 7.25 -11.77
N PRO A 168 -20.85 8.10 -10.94
CA PRO A 168 -21.31 7.73 -9.60
C PRO A 168 -22.35 6.60 -9.58
N GLN A 169 -23.10 6.42 -10.66
CA GLN A 169 -24.06 5.31 -10.81
C GLN A 169 -23.38 3.92 -10.82
N HIS A 170 -22.09 3.85 -11.14
CA HIS A 170 -21.31 2.60 -11.19
C HIS A 170 -20.30 2.48 -10.05
N LYS A 171 -20.33 3.37 -9.05
CA LYS A 171 -19.37 3.40 -7.94
C LYS A 171 -19.19 2.04 -7.24
N GLY A 172 -20.30 1.33 -7.02
CA GLY A 172 -20.28 0.03 -6.34
C GLY A 172 -19.48 -1.02 -7.13
N LEU A 173 -19.64 -1.02 -8.45
CA LEU A 173 -18.89 -1.91 -9.34
C LEU A 173 -17.39 -1.61 -9.31
N PHE A 174 -17.00 -0.33 -9.43
CA PHE A 174 -15.58 0.03 -9.43
C PHE A 174 -14.88 -0.32 -8.12
N TYR A 175 -15.50 -0.06 -6.98
CA TYR A 175 -14.93 -0.46 -5.69
C TYR A 175 -14.94 -1.97 -5.48
N ALA A 176 -15.97 -2.68 -5.96
CA ALA A 176 -15.97 -4.15 -5.90
C ALA A 176 -14.80 -4.74 -6.70
N LEU A 177 -14.53 -4.23 -7.90
CA LEU A 177 -13.39 -4.64 -8.72
C LEU A 177 -12.06 -4.26 -8.04
N ALA A 178 -11.97 -3.09 -7.41
CA ALA A 178 -10.77 -2.68 -6.69
C ALA A 178 -10.49 -3.55 -5.46
N VAL A 179 -11.53 -3.88 -4.67
CA VAL A 179 -11.44 -4.81 -3.54
C VAL A 179 -11.03 -6.19 -4.03
N LEU A 180 -11.61 -6.67 -5.13
CA LEU A 180 -11.25 -7.97 -5.72
C LEU A 180 -9.78 -8.01 -6.15
N ALA A 181 -9.31 -6.96 -6.83
CA ALA A 181 -7.91 -6.82 -7.26
C ALA A 181 -6.94 -6.70 -6.09
N ALA A 182 -7.34 -5.99 -5.04
CA ALA A 182 -6.54 -5.79 -3.83
C ALA A 182 -6.46 -7.09 -3.02
N TRP A 183 -7.58 -7.78 -2.83
CA TRP A 183 -7.67 -9.04 -2.10
C TRP A 183 -6.92 -10.17 -2.79
N SER A 184 -6.92 -10.20 -4.13
CA SER A 184 -6.16 -11.20 -4.89
C SER A 184 -4.68 -11.21 -4.52
N ARG A 185 -4.12 -10.08 -4.04
CA ARG A 185 -2.70 -9.98 -3.66
C ARG A 185 -2.35 -10.77 -2.42
N VAL A 186 -3.31 -10.97 -1.51
CA VAL A 186 -3.16 -11.86 -0.35
C VAL A 186 -3.24 -13.31 -0.83
N GLU A 187 -4.23 -13.63 -1.67
CA GLU A 187 -4.49 -14.97 -2.21
C GLU A 187 -3.31 -15.54 -3.00
N VAL A 188 -2.68 -14.70 -3.83
CA VAL A 188 -1.48 -15.07 -4.62
C VAL A 188 -0.18 -14.91 -3.82
N GLN A 189 -0.28 -14.74 -2.50
CA GLN A 189 0.84 -14.70 -1.56
C GLN A 189 1.87 -13.59 -1.82
N ALA A 190 1.48 -12.54 -2.53
CA ALA A 190 2.39 -11.49 -2.91
C ALA A 190 2.52 -10.39 -1.85
N HIS A 191 1.52 -10.25 -0.99
CA HIS A 191 1.41 -9.15 -0.03
C HIS A 191 0.72 -9.58 1.26
N TRP A 192 1.14 -8.95 2.36
CA TRP A 192 0.44 -9.01 3.63
C TRP A 192 -0.87 -8.22 3.58
N PRO A 193 -1.90 -8.57 4.37
CA PRO A 193 -3.15 -7.81 4.44
C PRO A 193 -2.94 -6.30 4.69
N SER A 194 -2.03 -5.91 5.57
CA SER A 194 -1.71 -4.50 5.83
C SER A 194 -1.05 -3.80 4.63
N ASP A 195 -0.26 -4.49 3.80
CA ASP A 195 0.30 -3.92 2.56
C ASP A 195 -0.84 -3.52 1.61
N VAL A 196 -1.88 -4.36 1.56
CA VAL A 196 -3.05 -4.18 0.70
C VAL A 196 -3.87 -2.99 1.17
N VAL A 197 -4.12 -2.88 2.48
CA VAL A 197 -4.84 -1.73 3.07
C VAL A 197 -4.06 -0.43 2.86
N ALA A 198 -2.76 -0.42 3.12
CA ALA A 198 -1.91 0.75 2.91
C ALA A 198 -1.88 1.18 1.44
N GLY A 199 -1.78 0.21 0.51
CA GLY A 199 -1.89 0.46 -0.92
C GLY A 199 -3.21 1.12 -1.29
N ALA A 200 -4.35 0.60 -0.79
CA ALA A 200 -5.66 1.16 -1.05
C ALA A 200 -5.77 2.62 -0.59
N ILE A 201 -5.28 2.93 0.61
CA ILE A 201 -5.24 4.29 1.16
C ILE A 201 -4.43 5.22 0.25
N ILE A 202 -3.24 4.81 -0.18
CA ILE A 202 -2.39 5.59 -1.10
C ILE A 202 -3.13 5.84 -2.42
N GLY A 203 -3.79 4.82 -2.98
CA GLY A 203 -4.56 4.95 -4.20
C GLY A 203 -5.71 5.95 -4.08
N LEU A 204 -6.49 5.87 -2.99
CA LEU A 204 -7.58 6.81 -2.69
C LEU A 204 -7.07 8.25 -2.56
N LEU A 205 -5.99 8.46 -1.81
CA LEU A 205 -5.39 9.79 -1.62
C LEU A 205 -4.83 10.37 -2.91
N ALA A 206 -4.19 9.55 -3.74
CA ALA A 206 -3.67 9.96 -5.05
C ALA A 206 -4.82 10.41 -5.96
N ALA A 207 -5.89 9.64 -6.04
CA ALA A 207 -7.07 9.99 -6.82
C ALA A 207 -7.78 11.25 -6.31
N ASP A 208 -7.99 11.37 -5.00
CA ASP A 208 -8.59 12.56 -4.39
C ASP A 208 -7.76 13.82 -4.67
N SER A 209 -6.43 13.72 -4.63
CA SER A 209 -5.54 14.84 -5.00
C SER A 209 -5.73 15.30 -6.44
N VAL A 210 -5.99 14.37 -7.36
CA VAL A 210 -6.21 14.66 -8.78
C VAL A 210 -7.60 15.26 -8.99
N ILE A 211 -8.63 14.69 -8.35
CA ILE A 211 -10.01 15.18 -8.41
C ILE A 211 -10.10 16.63 -7.93
N LYS A 212 -9.44 16.95 -6.81
CA LYS A 212 -9.42 18.32 -6.26
C LYS A 212 -8.77 19.31 -7.23
N GLN A 213 -7.63 18.94 -7.82
CA GLN A 213 -6.94 19.77 -8.81
C GLN A 213 -7.80 19.99 -10.07
N ALA A 214 -8.45 18.94 -10.57
CA ALA A 214 -9.37 19.05 -11.72
C ALA A 214 -10.62 19.90 -11.40
N SER A 215 -11.03 19.92 -10.13
CA SER A 215 -12.21 20.68 -9.66
C SER A 215 -11.89 22.11 -9.24
N GLY A 216 -10.62 22.55 -9.33
CA GLY A 216 -10.20 23.92 -8.99
C GLY A 216 -10.15 24.23 -7.48
N TRP A 217 -9.96 23.21 -6.64
CA TRP A 217 -9.83 23.35 -5.18
C TRP A 217 -8.38 23.54 -4.72
#